data_AF-A0A536XNN1-F1
#
_entry.id   AF-A0A536XNN1-F1
#
_cell.length_a   1.000
_cell.length_b   1.000
_cell.length_c   1.000
_cell.angle_alpha   90.00
_cell.angle_beta   90.00
_cell.angle_gamma   90.00
#
_symmetry.space_group_name_H-M   'P 1'
#
loop_
_entity.id
_entity.type
_entity.pdbx_description
1 polymer ?
#
loop_
_entity_poly.entity_id
_entity_poly.type
_entity_poly.pdbx_seq_one_letter_code
_entity_poly.pdbx_strand_id
1 'polypeptide(L)'
;MKILFFDDFRLGVLKDDTVVDVTKVVKGIPHTGPHDLISGLIERFDDYRKKLEKAAASGRGIPIKKVKIRPPLPKPYNIDCMAVNYMEDGTRSDPAPINAFHKSPSAVIGDGDTMVLPDVPASIFEGEAEMALVIGRRASNVKATNAMKHVFGYVNFIDGSARDLPPAGNTFYQMKSRDTFAPMGPYLVTADEIRYPHHLQIRLWV
;
A
#
# COMPACT_ATOMS: atom_id res chain seq x y z
N MET A 1 1.45 -8.97 11.89
CA MET A 1 0.06 -8.50 12.00
C MET A 1 -0.46 -8.03 10.65
N LYS A 2 -1.74 -8.30 10.35
CA LYS A 2 -2.44 -7.80 9.15
C LYS A 2 -3.41 -6.69 9.56
N ILE A 3 -3.17 -5.45 9.13
CA ILE A 3 -3.90 -4.24 9.54
C ILE A 3 -4.68 -3.69 8.34
N LEU A 4 -5.95 -3.34 8.54
CA LEU A 4 -6.76 -2.69 7.50
C LEU A 4 -7.68 -1.63 8.09
N PHE A 5 -8.23 -0.80 7.21
CA PHE A 5 -9.43 -0.04 7.50
C PHE A 5 -10.66 -0.78 6.95
N PHE A 6 -11.79 -0.65 7.61
CA PHE A 6 -13.06 -1.20 7.13
C PHE A 6 -14.26 -0.28 7.44
N ASP A 7 -15.35 -0.45 6.69
CA ASP A 7 -16.58 0.35 6.74
C ASP A 7 -16.29 1.86 6.71
N ASP A 8 -16.64 2.59 7.77
CA ASP A 8 -16.37 4.02 7.95
C ASP A 8 -14.96 4.28 8.49
N PHE A 9 -13.95 3.66 7.86
CA PHE A 9 -12.53 3.74 8.24
C PHE A 9 -12.24 3.38 9.70
N ARG A 10 -12.93 2.36 10.22
CA ARG A 10 -12.59 1.73 11.50
C ARG A 10 -11.29 0.93 11.34
N LEU A 11 -10.40 0.97 12.33
CA LEU A 11 -9.15 0.22 12.27
C LEU A 11 -9.38 -1.23 12.69
N GLY A 12 -8.97 -2.17 11.84
CA GLY A 12 -9.13 -3.60 12.05
C GLY A 12 -7.80 -4.34 12.02
N VAL A 13 -7.74 -5.44 12.78
CA VAL A 13 -6.72 -6.48 12.61
C VAL A 13 -7.40 -7.71 12.00
N LEU A 14 -6.89 -8.18 10.86
CA LEU A 14 -7.36 -9.40 10.22
C LEU A 14 -6.74 -10.61 10.91
N LYS A 15 -7.59 -11.52 11.37
CA LYS A 15 -7.23 -12.82 11.92
C LYS A 15 -8.08 -13.87 11.23
N ASP A 16 -7.42 -14.82 10.56
CA ASP A 16 -8.06 -15.78 9.67
C ASP A 16 -8.96 -15.02 8.67
N ASP A 17 -10.25 -15.36 8.58
CA ASP A 17 -11.23 -14.69 7.72
C ASP A 17 -12.10 -13.67 8.48
N THR A 18 -11.62 -13.15 9.62
CA THR A 18 -12.37 -12.21 10.45
C THR A 18 -11.58 -10.95 10.78
N VAL A 19 -12.25 -9.80 10.71
CA VAL A 19 -11.71 -8.50 11.09
C VAL A 19 -12.12 -8.20 12.53
N VAL A 20 -11.14 -7.98 13.40
CA VAL A 20 -11.37 -7.54 14.78
C VAL A 20 -11.18 -6.04 14.85
N ASP A 21 -12.21 -5.30 15.29
CA ASP A 21 -12.12 -3.86 15.51
C ASP A 21 -11.16 -3.55 16.66
N VAL A 22 -10.15 -2.72 16.36
CA VAL A 22 -9.16 -2.21 17.32
C VAL A 22 -9.14 -0.67 17.38
N THR A 23 -10.12 0.01 16.80
CA THR A 23 -10.26 1.47 16.76
C THR A 23 -10.15 2.09 18.16
N LYS A 24 -10.77 1.47 19.17
CA LYS A 24 -10.69 1.95 20.56
C LYS A 24 -9.27 1.90 21.15
N VAL A 25 -8.41 1.01 20.66
CA VAL A 25 -7.02 0.88 21.11
C VAL A 25 -6.18 2.08 20.67
N VAL A 26 -6.47 2.61 19.48
CA VAL A 26 -5.70 3.69 18.83
C VAL A 26 -6.31 5.07 19.01
N LYS A 27 -7.39 5.21 19.77
CA LYS A 27 -8.10 6.50 19.99
C LYS A 27 -7.22 7.64 20.53
N GLY A 28 -6.09 7.30 21.16
CA GLY A 28 -5.15 8.26 21.75
C GLY A 28 -4.13 8.83 20.75
N ILE A 29 -4.10 8.32 19.52
CA ILE A 29 -3.27 8.85 18.44
C ILE A 29 -3.96 10.13 17.94
N PRO A 30 -3.31 11.31 17.96
CA PRO A 30 -3.89 12.52 17.36
C PRO A 30 -4.06 12.34 15.85
N HIS A 31 -5.24 12.67 15.32
CA HIS A 31 -5.55 12.54 13.89
C HIS A 31 -6.73 13.43 13.50
N THR A 32 -6.76 13.92 12.26
CA THR A 32 -7.93 14.57 11.66
C THR A 32 -8.72 13.62 10.76
N GLY A 33 -8.09 12.54 10.31
CA GLY A 33 -8.70 11.50 9.49
C GLY A 33 -7.88 10.20 9.50
N PRO A 34 -8.28 9.19 8.71
CA PRO A 34 -7.66 7.87 8.76
C PRO A 34 -6.20 7.85 8.29
N HIS A 35 -5.81 8.78 7.42
CA HIS A 35 -4.42 8.92 6.95
C HIS A 35 -3.46 9.34 8.07
N ASP A 36 -3.85 10.31 8.90
CA ASP A 36 -3.09 10.70 10.09
C ASP A 36 -3.05 9.57 11.13
N LEU A 37 -4.18 8.87 11.31
CA LEU A 37 -4.31 7.78 12.28
C LEU A 37 -3.31 6.65 11.96
N ILE A 38 -3.28 6.16 10.72
CA ILE A 38 -2.38 5.07 10.35
C ILE A 38 -0.92 5.51 10.36
N SER A 39 -0.62 6.73 9.90
CA SER A 39 0.75 7.27 9.93
C SER A 39 1.25 7.40 11.37
N GLY A 40 0.41 7.94 12.26
CA GLY A 40 0.71 8.06 13.67
C GLY A 40 0.79 6.72 14.40
N LEU A 41 0.06 5.69 13.95
CA LEU A 41 0.17 4.32 14.46
C LEU A 41 1.49 3.68 14.05
N ILE A 42 1.86 3.81 12.77
CA ILE A 42 3.11 3.26 12.24
C ILE A 42 4.31 3.85 12.98
N GLU A 43 4.34 5.17 13.18
CA GLU A 43 5.41 5.87 13.90
C GLU A 43 5.55 5.39 15.35
N ARG A 44 4.44 5.04 16.01
CA ARG A 44 4.37 4.65 17.43
C ARG A 44 4.07 3.17 17.61
N PHE A 45 4.32 2.34 16.62
CA PHE A 45 3.79 0.97 16.62
C PHE A 45 4.27 0.16 17.83
N ASP A 46 5.50 0.38 18.30
CA ASP A 46 6.06 -0.29 19.48
C ASP A 46 5.21 -0.05 20.75
N ASP A 47 4.56 1.11 20.89
CA ASP A 47 3.69 1.47 22.03
C ASP A 47 2.29 0.84 21.96
N TYR A 48 1.88 0.43 20.75
CA TYR A 48 0.54 -0.08 20.46
C TYR A 48 0.51 -1.57 20.15
N ARG A 49 1.61 -2.16 19.68
CA ARG A 49 1.67 -3.55 19.19
C ARG A 49 1.04 -4.54 20.14
N LYS A 50 1.51 -4.60 21.40
CA LYS A 50 0.98 -5.52 22.42
C LYS A 50 -0.51 -5.29 22.72
N LYS A 51 -0.96 -4.03 22.66
CA LYS A 51 -2.38 -3.68 22.91
C LYS A 51 -3.26 -4.14 21.75
N LEU A 52 -2.78 -3.97 20.52
CA LEU A 52 -3.42 -4.44 19.30
C LEU A 52 -3.49 -5.97 19.27
N GLU A 53 -2.39 -6.67 19.57
CA GLU A 53 -2.34 -8.13 19.67
C GLU A 53 -3.34 -8.65 20.71
N LYS A 54 -3.37 -8.05 21.90
CA LYS A 54 -4.33 -8.40 22.95
C LYS A 54 -5.78 -8.18 22.52
N ALA A 55 -6.07 -7.05 21.88
CA ALA A 55 -7.41 -6.74 21.38
C ALA A 55 -7.83 -7.70 20.26
N ALA A 56 -6.94 -8.00 19.31
CA ALA A 56 -7.18 -8.95 18.23
C ALA A 56 -7.39 -10.39 18.75
N ALA A 57 -6.69 -10.78 19.84
CA ALA A 57 -6.83 -12.11 20.43
C ALA A 57 -8.14 -12.30 21.23
N SER A 58 -8.68 -11.23 21.81
CA SER A 58 -9.86 -11.28 22.70
C SER A 58 -11.14 -10.71 22.10
N GLY A 59 -11.02 -9.92 21.03
CA GLY A 59 -12.14 -9.26 20.37
C GLY A 59 -12.97 -10.22 19.52
N ARG A 60 -14.25 -9.90 19.37
CA ARG A 60 -15.16 -10.64 18.47
C ARG A 60 -14.89 -10.22 17.04
N GLY A 61 -14.43 -11.14 16.21
CA GLY A 61 -14.22 -10.92 14.78
C GLY A 61 -15.53 -10.83 14.00
N ILE A 62 -15.57 -9.96 13.00
CA ILE A 62 -16.62 -9.88 11.98
C ILE A 62 -16.10 -10.58 10.73
N PRO A 63 -16.84 -11.53 10.10
CA PRO A 63 -16.40 -12.13 8.85
C PRO A 63 -16.03 -11.07 7.81
N ILE A 64 -14.87 -11.20 7.17
CA ILE A 64 -14.33 -10.19 6.24
C ILE A 64 -15.29 -9.87 5.10
N LYS A 65 -16.06 -10.88 4.64
CA LYS A 65 -17.10 -10.74 3.60
C LYS A 65 -18.31 -9.89 4.01
N LYS A 66 -18.42 -9.52 5.29
CA LYS A 66 -19.53 -8.71 5.84
C LYS A 66 -19.14 -7.27 6.12
N VAL A 67 -17.91 -6.87 5.80
CA VAL A 67 -17.43 -5.49 5.96
C VAL A 67 -16.98 -4.96 4.61
N LYS A 68 -17.03 -3.63 4.42
CA LYS A 68 -16.38 -2.99 3.28
C LYS A 68 -14.91 -2.76 3.62
N ILE A 69 -13.98 -3.42 2.92
CA ILE A 69 -12.56 -3.13 3.08
C ILE A 69 -12.24 -1.73 2.53
N ARG A 70 -11.32 -1.04 3.19
CA ARG A 70 -10.79 0.27 2.79
C ARG A 70 -9.28 0.18 2.61
N PRO A 71 -8.66 1.06 1.80
CA PRO A 71 -7.22 1.03 1.61
C PRO A 71 -6.50 1.22 2.95
N PRO A 72 -5.48 0.39 3.28
CA PRO A 72 -4.79 0.48 4.56
C PRO A 72 -4.01 1.79 4.73
N LEU A 73 -3.62 2.44 3.62
CA LEU A 73 -2.97 3.75 3.60
C LEU A 73 -3.80 4.68 2.69
N PRO A 74 -4.89 5.28 3.19
CA PRO A 74 -5.85 5.99 2.32
C PRO A 74 -5.31 7.25 1.67
N LYS A 75 -4.24 7.84 2.23
CA LYS A 75 -3.57 9.01 1.68
C LYS A 75 -2.15 9.11 2.25
N PRO A 76 -1.20 8.28 1.77
CA PRO A 76 0.19 8.38 2.21
C PRO A 76 0.77 9.76 1.85
N TYR A 77 1.82 10.21 2.55
CA TYR A 77 2.42 11.51 2.22
C TYR A 77 3.05 11.51 0.82
N ASN A 78 3.78 10.45 0.49
CA ASN A 78 4.42 10.23 -0.80
C ASN A 78 4.16 8.79 -1.27
N ILE A 79 4.13 8.58 -2.58
CA ILE A 79 4.18 7.27 -3.21
C ILE A 79 5.35 7.32 -4.19
N ASP A 80 6.41 6.57 -3.86
CA ASP A 80 7.63 6.50 -4.66
C ASP A 80 7.63 5.15 -5.40
N CYS A 81 7.64 5.22 -6.73
CA CYS A 81 7.52 4.06 -7.60
C CYS A 81 8.82 3.86 -8.39
N MET A 82 9.14 2.61 -8.71
CA MET A 82 10.30 2.24 -9.52
C MET A 82 9.83 1.68 -10.85
N ALA A 83 10.20 2.32 -11.96
CA ALA A 83 9.86 1.86 -13.29
C ALA A 83 10.75 0.67 -13.68
N VAL A 84 10.13 -0.39 -14.21
CA VAL A 84 10.83 -1.50 -14.90
C VAL A 84 11.88 -2.19 -14.02
N ASN A 85 11.52 -2.45 -12.76
CA ASN A 85 12.45 -2.93 -11.74
C ASN A 85 12.42 -4.45 -11.51
N TYR A 86 11.92 -5.21 -12.49
CA TYR A 86 12.02 -6.66 -12.54
C TYR A 86 13.03 -7.09 -13.59
N MET A 87 13.64 -8.26 -13.39
CA MET A 87 14.43 -8.94 -14.44
C MET A 87 13.54 -9.52 -15.55
N GLU A 88 12.21 -9.35 -15.44
CA GLU A 88 11.20 -9.79 -16.41
C GLU A 88 11.40 -11.27 -16.81
N ASP A 89 11.51 -12.14 -15.80
CA ASP A 89 11.72 -13.59 -15.98
C ASP A 89 12.89 -13.96 -16.91
N GLY A 90 13.95 -13.14 -16.90
CA GLY A 90 15.18 -13.40 -17.65
C GLY A 90 15.20 -12.83 -19.06
N THR A 91 14.22 -12.02 -19.47
CA THR A 91 14.30 -11.25 -20.72
C THR A 91 15.38 -10.16 -20.66
N ARG A 92 15.87 -9.84 -19.45
CA ARG A 92 16.97 -8.90 -19.20
C ARG A 92 18.23 -9.63 -18.77
N SER A 93 19.38 -9.25 -19.34
CA SER A 93 20.70 -9.72 -18.89
C SER A 93 21.16 -9.04 -17.60
N ASP A 94 20.76 -7.79 -17.40
CA ASP A 94 21.21 -6.93 -16.31
C ASP A 94 20.05 -6.13 -15.69
N PRO A 95 20.13 -5.76 -14.40
CA PRO A 95 19.14 -4.89 -13.78
C PRO A 95 18.98 -3.56 -14.54
N ALA A 96 17.75 -3.08 -14.66
CA ALA A 96 17.51 -1.75 -15.21
C ALA A 96 18.17 -0.66 -14.34
N PRO A 97 18.66 0.43 -14.94
CA PRO A 97 19.02 1.61 -14.16
C PRO A 97 17.84 2.07 -13.30
N ILE A 98 18.13 2.51 -12.07
CA ILE A 98 17.09 3.04 -11.17
C ILE A 98 16.38 4.21 -11.85
N ASN A 99 15.08 4.07 -12.05
CA ASN A 99 14.23 5.09 -12.63
C ASN A 99 12.99 5.28 -11.75
N ALA A 100 13.05 6.29 -10.89
CA ALA A 100 12.02 6.55 -9.89
C ALA A 100 11.06 7.65 -10.35
N PHE A 101 9.81 7.55 -9.90
CA PHE A 101 8.81 8.60 -10.09
C PHE A 101 7.84 8.67 -8.91
N HIS A 102 7.08 9.76 -8.85
CA HIS A 102 6.01 9.92 -7.87
C HIS A 102 4.65 9.60 -8.47
N LYS A 103 3.80 9.00 -7.64
CA LYS A 103 2.37 8.86 -7.89
C LYS A 103 1.57 9.74 -6.92
N SER A 104 0.48 10.33 -7.38
CA SER A 104 -0.38 11.16 -6.52
C SER A 104 -1.00 10.31 -5.40
N PRO A 105 -0.85 10.71 -4.11
CA PRO A 105 -1.58 10.05 -3.02
C PRO A 105 -3.09 10.17 -3.08
N SER A 106 -3.63 11.12 -3.87
CA SER A 106 -5.08 11.23 -4.08
C SER A 106 -5.64 10.11 -4.95
N ALA A 107 -4.78 9.37 -5.67
CA ALA A 107 -5.20 8.30 -6.57
C ALA A 107 -5.55 6.98 -5.86
N VAL A 108 -5.41 6.93 -4.52
CA VAL A 108 -5.56 5.71 -3.75
C VAL A 108 -7.02 5.26 -3.69
N ILE A 109 -7.24 4.00 -4.05
CA ILE A 109 -8.50 3.28 -3.85
C ILE A 109 -8.24 1.93 -3.17
N GLY A 110 -9.28 1.34 -2.56
CA GLY A 110 -9.20 0.08 -1.83
C GLY A 110 -9.63 -1.14 -2.62
N ASP A 111 -9.53 -2.28 -1.96
CA ASP A 111 -10.09 -3.55 -2.43
C ASP A 111 -11.60 -3.43 -2.74
N GLY A 112 -12.01 -3.86 -3.93
CA GLY A 112 -13.38 -3.78 -4.42
C GLY A 112 -13.83 -2.41 -4.96
N ASP A 113 -13.02 -1.36 -4.86
CA ASP A 113 -13.29 -0.09 -5.54
C ASP A 113 -12.88 -0.17 -7.03
N THR A 114 -13.32 0.79 -7.86
CA THR A 114 -13.13 0.78 -9.32
C THR A 114 -12.02 1.73 -9.76
N MET A 115 -11.07 1.23 -10.55
CA MET A 115 -10.13 2.07 -11.30
C MET A 115 -10.85 2.67 -12.52
N VAL A 116 -11.13 3.97 -12.48
CA VAL A 116 -11.90 4.69 -13.50
C VAL A 116 -10.98 5.06 -14.64
N LEU A 117 -11.30 4.61 -15.86
CA LEU A 117 -10.60 5.03 -17.07
C LEU A 117 -11.18 6.37 -17.53
N PRO A 118 -10.44 7.49 -17.42
CA PRO A 118 -10.95 8.79 -17.81
C PRO A 118 -11.06 8.91 -19.34
N ASP A 119 -12.00 9.74 -19.81
CA ASP A 119 -12.09 10.13 -21.22
C ASP A 119 -10.97 11.13 -21.57
N VAL A 120 -9.82 10.59 -21.96
CA VAL A 120 -8.61 11.31 -22.34
C VAL A 120 -7.97 10.60 -23.53
N PRO A 121 -7.15 11.28 -24.35
CA PRO A 121 -6.52 10.68 -25.53
C PRO A 121 -5.34 9.77 -25.16
N ALA A 122 -5.56 8.82 -24.25
CA ALA A 122 -4.62 7.76 -23.95
C ALA A 122 -4.82 6.62 -24.94
N SER A 123 -3.73 6.01 -25.40
CA SER A 123 -3.77 4.86 -26.31
C SER A 123 -4.07 3.55 -25.57
N ILE A 124 -3.58 3.44 -24.32
CA ILE A 124 -3.62 2.22 -23.51
C ILE A 124 -3.81 2.61 -22.04
N PHE A 125 -4.64 1.83 -21.35
CA PHE A 125 -4.72 1.82 -19.90
C PHE A 125 -4.23 0.48 -19.35
N GLU A 126 -3.28 0.52 -18.42
CA GLU A 126 -2.65 -0.70 -17.88
C GLU A 126 -2.70 -0.68 -16.35
N GLY A 127 -2.91 -1.85 -15.74
CA GLY A 127 -2.64 -2.09 -14.33
C GLY A 127 -1.37 -2.92 -14.19
N GLU A 128 -0.35 -2.38 -13.52
CA GLU A 128 0.90 -3.09 -13.27
C GLU A 128 0.90 -3.68 -11.86
N ALA A 129 1.17 -4.97 -11.73
CA ALA A 129 1.14 -5.68 -10.44
C ALA A 129 2.41 -5.42 -9.65
N GLU A 130 2.29 -4.78 -8.49
CA GLU A 130 3.44 -4.35 -7.71
C GLU A 130 3.34 -4.77 -6.25
N MET A 131 4.51 -4.95 -5.64
CA MET A 131 4.65 -5.08 -4.20
C MET A 131 5.13 -3.74 -3.64
N ALA A 132 4.32 -3.10 -2.81
CA ALA A 132 4.71 -1.87 -2.15
C ALA A 132 5.24 -2.12 -0.74
N LEU A 133 6.33 -1.43 -0.41
CA LEU A 133 6.89 -1.38 0.93
C LEU A 133 6.38 -0.14 1.65
N VAL A 134 6.05 -0.28 2.93
CA VAL A 134 5.59 0.82 3.78
C VAL A 134 6.74 1.20 4.71
N ILE A 135 7.18 2.45 4.64
CA ILE A 135 8.27 2.95 5.49
C ILE A 135 7.73 3.26 6.90
N GLY A 136 8.39 2.71 7.92
CA GLY A 136 7.95 2.80 9.31
C GLY A 136 8.59 3.89 10.14
N ARG A 137 9.76 4.38 9.70
CA ARG A 137 10.58 5.31 10.47
C ARG A 137 11.21 6.32 9.54
N ARG A 138 11.29 7.57 9.98
CA ARG A 138 12.03 8.61 9.27
C ARG A 138 13.46 8.13 8.99
N ALA A 139 13.91 8.31 7.76
CA ALA A 139 15.19 7.79 7.30
C ALA A 139 15.84 8.77 6.33
N SER A 140 17.18 8.78 6.29
CA SER A 140 17.98 9.55 5.34
C SER A 140 19.36 8.90 5.21
N ASN A 141 19.92 8.86 3.99
CA ASN A 141 21.23 8.25 3.69
C ASN A 141 21.40 6.83 4.27
N VAL A 142 20.36 6.00 4.13
CA VAL A 142 20.33 4.64 4.66
C VAL A 142 21.28 3.75 3.87
N LYS A 143 22.22 3.10 4.57
CA LYS A 143 23.04 2.04 3.96
C LYS A 143 22.13 0.89 3.52
N ALA A 144 22.37 0.31 2.34
CA ALA A 144 21.59 -0.81 1.81
C ALA A 144 21.42 -1.97 2.82
N THR A 145 22.47 -2.30 3.58
CA THR A 145 22.44 -3.35 4.62
C THR A 145 21.51 -3.05 5.81
N ASN A 146 21.06 -1.81 5.96
CA ASN A 146 20.12 -1.38 6.99
C ASN A 146 18.71 -1.11 6.43
N ALA A 147 18.49 -1.16 5.11
CA ALA A 147 17.24 -0.74 4.47
C ALA A 147 16.01 -1.42 5.08
N MET A 148 16.05 -2.74 5.25
CA MET A 148 14.92 -3.51 5.77
C MET A 148 14.55 -3.18 7.22
N LYS A 149 15.43 -2.53 8.00
CA LYS A 149 15.12 -2.05 9.36
C LYS A 149 14.16 -0.86 9.36
N HIS A 150 13.98 -0.20 8.21
CA HIS A 150 13.07 0.94 8.04
C HIS A 150 11.72 0.55 7.44
N VAL A 151 11.55 -0.70 7.00
CA VAL A 151 10.30 -1.20 6.43
C VAL A 151 9.37 -1.61 7.57
N PHE A 152 8.21 -0.96 7.66
CA PHE A 152 7.13 -1.32 8.57
C PHE A 152 6.42 -2.59 8.11
N GLY A 153 6.18 -2.70 6.81
CA GLY A 153 5.36 -3.75 6.24
C GLY A 153 5.18 -3.62 4.74
N TYR A 154 4.23 -4.39 4.22
CA TYR A 154 4.01 -4.57 2.80
C TYR A 154 2.52 -4.53 2.46
N VAL A 155 2.19 -4.05 1.27
CA VAL A 155 0.83 -4.09 0.68
C VAL A 155 0.94 -4.53 -0.77
N ASN A 156 -0.12 -5.17 -1.29
CA ASN A 156 -0.25 -5.26 -2.75
C ASN A 156 -0.56 -3.86 -3.29
N PHE A 157 -0.07 -3.60 -4.49
CA PHE A 157 -0.26 -2.33 -5.18
C PHE A 157 -0.52 -2.58 -6.66
N ILE A 158 -1.40 -1.80 -7.26
CA ILE A 158 -1.54 -1.74 -8.72
C ILE A 158 -1.07 -0.37 -9.17
N ASP A 159 -0.04 -0.32 -10.00
CA ASP A 159 0.41 0.92 -10.63
C ASP A 159 -0.36 1.14 -11.93
N GLY A 160 -1.51 1.80 -11.82
CA GLY A 160 -2.33 2.18 -12.98
C GLY A 160 -1.62 3.19 -13.87
N SER A 161 -1.71 3.02 -15.19
CA SER A 161 -1.12 3.92 -16.17
C SER A 161 -2.05 4.23 -17.34
N ALA A 162 -1.94 5.45 -17.89
CA ALA A 162 -2.59 5.93 -19.10
C ALA A 162 -1.52 6.39 -20.10
N ARG A 163 -1.24 5.58 -21.12
CA ARG A 163 -0.11 5.78 -22.05
C ARG A 163 -0.41 6.80 -23.14
N ASP A 164 0.65 7.35 -23.74
CA ASP A 164 0.63 8.26 -24.89
C ASP A 164 -0.17 9.57 -24.71
N LEU A 165 -0.33 10.00 -23.46
CA LEU A 165 -0.96 11.28 -23.16
C LEU A 165 -0.10 12.48 -23.60
N PRO A 166 -0.72 13.55 -24.16
CA PRO A 166 -0.01 14.78 -24.48
C PRO A 166 0.35 15.59 -23.22
N PRO A 167 1.42 16.42 -23.27
CA PRO A 167 2.38 16.55 -24.37
C PRO A 167 3.31 15.33 -24.48
N ALA A 168 3.82 15.07 -25.69
CA ALA A 168 4.80 14.02 -25.92
C ALA A 168 6.06 14.21 -25.06
N GLY A 169 6.65 13.11 -24.57
CA GLY A 169 7.82 13.15 -23.70
C GLY A 169 7.51 13.42 -22.22
N ASN A 170 6.24 13.50 -21.82
CA ASN A 170 5.88 13.55 -20.41
C ASN A 170 6.11 12.19 -19.74
N THR A 171 7.01 12.13 -18.76
CA THR A 171 7.64 10.87 -18.39
C THR A 171 6.83 10.01 -17.42
N PHE A 172 6.15 10.59 -16.42
CA PHE A 172 5.39 9.77 -15.46
C PHE A 172 4.15 10.44 -14.86
N TYR A 173 4.15 11.74 -14.54
CA TYR A 173 3.03 12.34 -13.79
C TYR A 173 1.68 12.21 -14.51
N GLN A 174 1.59 12.65 -15.78
CA GLN A 174 0.33 12.61 -16.53
C GLN A 174 -0.22 11.21 -16.74
N MET A 175 0.67 10.22 -16.85
CA MET A 175 0.31 8.84 -17.14
C MET A 175 0.06 8.01 -15.87
N LYS A 176 0.80 8.25 -14.78
CA LYS A 176 0.75 7.44 -13.56
C LYS A 176 -0.12 8.06 -12.46
N SER A 177 -0.34 9.37 -12.43
CA SER A 177 -0.96 10.06 -11.27
C SER A 177 -2.44 10.45 -11.45
N ARG A 178 -3.18 9.74 -12.31
CA ARG A 178 -4.63 9.97 -12.47
C ARG A 178 -5.40 9.51 -11.23
N ASP A 179 -6.60 10.05 -11.06
CA ASP A 179 -7.49 9.61 -9.99
C ASP A 179 -7.76 8.09 -10.10
N THR A 180 -7.91 7.42 -8.95
CA THR A 180 -8.10 5.96 -8.82
C THR A 180 -6.97 5.04 -9.32
N PHE A 181 -5.85 5.56 -9.82
CA PHE A 181 -4.78 4.74 -10.42
C PHE A 181 -3.81 4.12 -9.41
N ALA A 182 -3.99 4.33 -8.11
CA ALA A 182 -3.17 3.72 -7.06
C ALA A 182 -3.95 2.71 -6.17
N PRO A 183 -4.61 1.68 -6.72
CA PRO A 183 -5.20 0.63 -5.88
C PRO A 183 -4.18 -0.01 -4.94
N MET A 184 -4.53 -0.15 -3.66
CA MET A 184 -3.68 -0.83 -2.69
C MET A 184 -4.48 -1.54 -1.60
N GLY A 185 -3.91 -2.61 -1.06
CA GLY A 185 -4.53 -3.41 0.00
C GLY A 185 -4.53 -4.89 -0.35
N PRO A 186 -5.51 -5.68 0.13
CA PRO A 186 -6.63 -5.30 1.01
C PRO A 186 -6.19 -4.90 2.43
N TYR A 187 -4.97 -5.24 2.84
CA TYR A 187 -4.43 -4.94 4.16
C TYR A 187 -2.91 -4.72 4.11
N LEU A 188 -2.40 -4.05 5.15
CA LEU A 188 -0.98 -3.88 5.43
C LEU A 188 -0.48 -5.03 6.30
N VAL A 189 0.50 -5.77 5.80
CA VAL A 189 1.16 -6.87 6.51
C VAL A 189 2.45 -6.35 7.15
N THR A 190 2.59 -6.43 8.48
CA THR A 190 3.83 -6.01 9.15
C THR A 190 5.00 -6.90 8.75
N ALA A 191 6.21 -6.32 8.72
CA ALA A 191 7.38 -6.96 8.13
C ALA A 191 7.76 -8.31 8.77
N ASP A 192 7.46 -8.50 10.06
CA ASP A 192 7.72 -9.74 10.80
C ASP A 192 6.90 -10.95 10.34
N GLU A 193 5.78 -10.74 9.64
CA GLU A 193 4.98 -11.83 9.07
C GLU A 193 5.55 -12.38 7.76
N ILE A 194 6.45 -11.62 7.11
CA ILE A 194 7.03 -11.98 5.82
C ILE A 194 8.53 -12.22 6.00
N ARG A 195 8.89 -13.47 6.26
CA ARG A 195 10.29 -13.88 6.52
C ARG A 195 11.23 -13.60 5.33
N TYR A 196 10.75 -13.77 4.10
CA TYR A 196 11.54 -13.68 2.87
C TYR A 196 10.87 -12.75 1.85
N PRO A 197 10.86 -11.43 2.08
CA PRO A 197 10.12 -10.49 1.24
C PRO A 197 10.64 -10.42 -0.20
N HIS A 198 11.91 -10.78 -0.43
CA HIS A 198 12.52 -10.77 -1.77
C HIS A 198 12.16 -12.00 -2.62
N HIS A 199 11.49 -13.02 -2.03
CA HIS A 199 11.16 -14.28 -2.70
C HIS A 199 9.64 -14.47 -2.85
N LEU A 200 8.88 -13.36 -2.79
CA LEU A 200 7.44 -13.41 -2.99
C LEU A 200 7.10 -13.49 -4.47
N GLN A 201 6.11 -14.32 -4.78
CA GLN A 201 5.57 -14.38 -6.13
C GLN A 201 4.45 -13.35 -6.28
N ILE A 202 4.58 -12.48 -7.27
CA ILE A 202 3.57 -11.48 -7.64
C ILE A 202 2.83 -11.98 -8.88
N ARG A 203 1.51 -11.93 -8.86
CA ARG A 203 0.64 -12.36 -9.97
C ARG A 203 -0.51 -11.38 -10.14
N LEU A 204 -0.91 -11.18 -11.39
CA LEU A 204 -2.08 -10.42 -11.80
C LEU A 204 -2.86 -11.22 -12.82
N TRP A 205 -4.18 -11.09 -12.80
CA TRP A 205 -5.11 -11.74 -13.70
C TRP A 205 -6.26 -10.80 -14.03
N VAL A 206 -6.87 -11.00 -15.19
CA VAL A 206 -8.04 -10.29 -15.71
C VAL A 206 -9.08 -11.33 -16.12
#